data_AF-A0A7K9TKF8-F1
#
_entry.id   AF-A0A7K9TKF8-F1
#
_cell.length_a   1.000
_cell.length_b   1.000
_cell.length_c   1.000
_cell.angle_alpha   90.00
_cell.angle_beta   90.00
_cell.angle_gamma   90.00
#
_symmetry.space_group_name_H-M   'P 1'
#
loop_
_entity.id
_entity.type
_entity.pdbx_description
1 polymer ?
#
loop_
_entity_poly.entity_id
_entity_poly.type
_entity_poly.pdbx_seq_one_letter_code
_entity_poly.pdbx_strand_id
1 'polypeptide(L)'
;QLSQFWYSDETASCLANEVVVAAGSGGRIACVSAPSVYQKLKEQDGNDFSVCILEYDRRFSVYGEEFVFYDYNDPLNLPENLLPHSFDIVIADPPYLSEECLQKTAETIKYLTKGKILLCTG
;
A
#
# COMPACT_ATOMS: atom_id res chain seq x y z
N GLN A 1 7.86 -12.02 13.60
CA GLN A 1 7.12 -11.20 14.58
C GLN A 1 6.41 -10.12 13.79
N LEU A 2 5.09 -9.92 13.96
CA LEU A 2 4.41 -8.80 13.31
C LEU A 2 4.83 -7.49 14.01
N SER A 3 5.39 -6.55 13.27
CA SER A 3 5.68 -5.19 13.71
C SER A 3 4.66 -4.27 13.05
N GLN A 4 3.54 -4.04 13.73
CA GLN A 4 2.45 -3.20 13.23
C GLN A 4 2.32 -1.98 14.14
N PHE A 5 2.55 -0.80 13.57
CA PHE A 5 2.20 0.48 14.18
C PHE A 5 1.03 1.07 13.39
N TRP A 6 0.07 1.65 14.10
CA TRP A 6 -1.11 2.24 13.47
C TRP A 6 -1.00 3.75 13.57
N TYR A 7 -1.19 4.45 12.46
CA TYR A 7 -1.34 5.90 12.46
C TYR A 7 -2.54 6.30 13.32
N SER A 8 -2.50 7.52 13.86
CA SER A 8 -3.72 8.13 14.39
C SER A 8 -4.75 8.29 13.27
N ASP A 9 -6.01 8.42 13.65
CA ASP A 9 -7.11 8.59 12.72
C ASP A 9 -6.89 9.81 11.79
N GLU A 10 -6.39 10.90 12.36
CA GLU A 10 -6.10 12.15 11.64
C GLU A 10 -4.98 11.97 10.62
N THR A 11 -3.87 11.31 11.01
CA THR A 11 -2.75 11.06 10.11
C THR A 11 -3.15 10.12 8.98
N ALA A 12 -3.85 9.01 9.29
CA ALA A 12 -4.31 8.07 8.27
C ALA A 12 -5.26 8.75 7.26
N SER A 13 -6.17 9.60 7.75
CA SER A 13 -7.12 10.34 6.90
C SER A 13 -6.42 11.36 6.02
N CYS A 14 -5.42 12.07 6.56
CA CYS A 14 -4.59 12.99 5.80
C CYS A 14 -3.86 12.27 4.66
N LEU A 15 -3.16 11.19 4.97
CA LEU A 15 -2.43 10.39 3.98
C LEU A 15 -3.36 9.80 2.91
N ALA A 16 -4.55 9.32 3.30
CA ALA A 16 -5.56 8.83 2.36
C ALA A 16 -5.98 9.92 1.35
N ASN A 17 -6.22 11.15 1.81
CA ASN A 17 -6.57 12.26 0.93
C ASN A 17 -5.42 12.61 -0.03
N GLU A 18 -4.18 12.67 0.47
CA GLU A 18 -3.00 12.95 -0.37
C GLU A 18 -2.82 11.90 -1.47
N VAL A 19 -3.00 10.62 -1.17
CA VAL A 19 -2.87 9.56 -2.18
C VAL A 19 -4.00 9.58 -3.20
N VAL A 20 -5.23 9.94 -2.80
CA VAL A 20 -6.37 10.10 -3.73
C VAL A 20 -6.10 11.24 -4.70
N VAL A 21 -5.67 12.40 -4.20
CA VAL A 21 -5.31 13.55 -5.04
C VAL A 21 -4.16 13.19 -5.98
N ALA A 22 -3.14 12.48 -5.48
CA ALA A 22 -2.01 12.07 -6.29
C ALA A 22 -2.37 11.01 -7.35
N ALA A 23 -3.28 10.09 -7.04
CA ALA A 23 -3.76 9.08 -7.99
C ALA A 23 -4.56 9.72 -9.14
N GLY A 24 -5.38 10.73 -8.82
CA GLY A 24 -6.28 11.37 -9.76
C GLY A 24 -7.54 10.54 -10.05
N SER A 25 -8.44 11.12 -10.86
CA SER A 25 -9.70 10.49 -11.28
C SER A 25 -9.45 9.16 -12.00
N GLY A 26 -10.12 8.10 -11.55
CA GLY A 26 -9.96 6.72 -12.00
C GLY A 26 -8.64 6.06 -11.60
N GLY A 27 -7.85 6.66 -10.72
CA GLY A 27 -6.49 6.24 -10.39
C GLY A 27 -6.41 4.89 -9.65
N ARG A 28 -5.26 4.23 -9.74
CA ARG A 28 -4.96 2.98 -9.02
C ARG A 28 -3.96 3.23 -7.89
N ILE A 29 -4.33 2.85 -6.68
CA ILE A 29 -3.54 3.03 -5.45
C ILE A 29 -3.09 1.65 -4.93
N ALA A 30 -1.81 1.49 -4.66
CA ALA A 30 -1.30 0.34 -3.90
C ALA A 30 -0.90 0.78 -2.49
N CYS A 31 -1.46 0.15 -1.48
CA CYS A 31 -1.02 0.27 -0.10
C CYS A 31 -0.09 -0.90 0.22
N VAL A 32 1.19 -0.65 0.46
CA VAL A 32 2.19 -1.67 0.81
C VAL A 32 2.51 -1.56 2.29
N SER A 33 2.06 -2.54 3.09
CA SER A 33 2.21 -2.52 4.55
C SER A 33 1.62 -1.28 5.24
N ALA A 34 0.64 -0.61 4.61
CA ALA A 34 0.01 0.62 5.09
C ALA A 34 -1.51 0.43 5.38
N PRO A 35 -1.89 -0.44 6.33
CA PRO A 35 -3.27 -0.88 6.51
C PRO A 35 -4.20 0.21 7.08
N SER A 36 -3.66 1.12 7.90
CA SER A 36 -4.38 2.28 8.45
C SER A 36 -4.86 3.23 7.34
N VAL A 37 -4.01 3.50 6.34
CA VAL A 37 -4.38 4.34 5.18
C VAL A 37 -5.39 3.62 4.31
N TYR A 38 -5.20 2.32 4.07
CA TYR A 38 -6.17 1.51 3.34
C TYR A 38 -7.58 1.56 3.96
N GLN A 39 -7.69 1.42 5.28
CA GLN A 39 -8.98 1.53 5.97
C GLN A 39 -9.67 2.87 5.70
N LYS A 40 -8.92 3.98 5.75
CA LYS A 40 -9.45 5.31 5.43
C LYS A 40 -9.86 5.47 3.97
N LEU A 41 -9.15 4.87 3.03
CA LEU A 41 -9.57 4.84 1.63
C LEU A 41 -10.89 4.08 1.44
N LYS A 42 -11.11 2.99 2.19
CA LYS A 42 -12.37 2.23 2.13
C LYS A 42 -13.57 2.95 2.75
N GLU A 43 -13.33 3.89 3.67
CA GLU A 43 -14.37 4.71 4.29
C GLU A 43 -14.86 5.86 3.38
N GLN A 44 -14.11 6.20 2.33
CA GLN A 44 -14.52 7.25 1.39
C GLN A 44 -15.66 6.74 0.48
N ASP A 45 -16.78 7.47 0.44
CA ASP A 45 -17.95 7.16 -0.39
C ASP A 45 -17.75 7.67 -1.84
N GLY A 46 -18.23 6.90 -2.82
CA GLY A 46 -18.29 7.34 -4.23
C GLY A 46 -16.95 7.35 -4.96
N ASN A 47 -16.00 6.51 -4.52
CA ASN A 47 -14.61 6.52 -4.98
C ASN A 47 -14.46 6.33 -6.49
N ASP A 48 -13.86 7.34 -7.11
CA ASP A 48 -13.36 7.31 -8.48
C ASP A 48 -11.89 6.84 -8.49
N PHE A 49 -11.60 5.76 -7.77
CA PHE A 49 -10.27 5.12 -7.73
C PHE A 49 -10.41 3.64 -7.37
N SER A 50 -9.37 2.85 -7.65
CA SER A 50 -9.24 1.48 -7.18
C SER A 50 -8.04 1.35 -6.24
N VAL A 51 -8.15 0.46 -5.25
CA VAL A 51 -7.12 0.28 -4.23
C VAL A 51 -6.88 -1.20 -3.97
N CYS A 52 -5.62 -1.57 -3.70
CA CYS A 52 -5.28 -2.87 -3.12
C CYS A 52 -4.37 -2.70 -1.90
N ILE A 53 -4.39 -3.70 -1.03
CA ILE A 53 -3.53 -3.79 0.16
C ILE A 53 -2.61 -5.00 0.04
N LEU A 54 -1.31 -4.74 0.03
CA LEU A 54 -0.24 -5.74 0.12
C LEU A 54 0.15 -5.86 1.60
N GLU A 55 -0.27 -6.96 2.24
CA GLU A 55 -0.10 -7.15 3.67
C GLU A 55 0.34 -8.57 4.04
N TYR A 56 1.19 -8.67 5.07
CA TYR A 56 1.62 -9.94 5.62
C TYR A 56 0.54 -10.54 6.53
N ASP A 57 -0.25 -9.66 7.18
CA ASP A 57 -1.28 -10.09 8.10
C ASP A 57 -2.52 -10.63 7.37
N ARG A 58 -2.69 -11.95 7.42
CA ARG A 58 -3.81 -12.66 6.77
C ARG A 58 -5.19 -12.28 7.31
N ARG A 59 -5.29 -11.55 8.42
CA ARG A 59 -6.57 -10.99 8.88
C ARG A 59 -7.18 -10.02 7.86
N PHE A 60 -6.35 -9.41 7.00
CA PHE A 60 -6.80 -8.55 5.89
C PHE A 60 -7.42 -9.33 4.71
N SER A 61 -7.37 -10.68 4.72
CA SER A 61 -8.03 -11.50 3.68
C SER A 61 -9.55 -11.31 3.60
N VAL A 62 -10.17 -10.69 4.61
CA VAL A 62 -11.57 -10.27 4.57
C VAL A 62 -11.90 -9.32 3.41
N TYR A 63 -10.89 -8.63 2.85
CA TYR A 63 -11.04 -7.73 1.70
C TYR A 63 -11.01 -8.45 0.34
N GLY A 64 -10.92 -9.78 0.32
CA GLY A 64 -11.06 -10.56 -0.92
C GLY A 64 -10.01 -10.20 -1.97
N GLU A 65 -10.47 -9.84 -3.18
CA GLU A 65 -9.60 -9.54 -4.33
C GLU A 65 -8.72 -8.30 -4.14
N GLU A 66 -9.07 -7.40 -3.22
CA GLU A 66 -8.27 -6.22 -2.89
C GLU A 66 -7.07 -6.57 -1.99
N PHE A 67 -7.09 -7.73 -1.32
CA PHE A 67 -6.01 -8.19 -0.46
C PHE A 67 -5.00 -9.06 -1.22
N VAL A 68 -3.73 -8.71 -1.08
CA VAL A 68 -2.60 -9.48 -1.56
C VAL A 68 -1.74 -9.86 -0.36
N PHE A 69 -1.58 -11.16 -0.13
CA PHE A 69 -0.59 -11.61 0.84
C PHE A 69 0.80 -11.20 0.36
N TYR A 70 1.52 -10.46 1.19
CA TYR A 70 2.81 -9.88 0.84
C TYR A 70 3.83 -10.15 1.96
N ASP A 71 4.95 -10.76 1.59
CA ASP A 71 6.11 -10.92 2.46
C ASP A 71 7.28 -10.15 1.83
N TYR A 72 7.72 -9.07 2.48
CA TYR A 72 8.83 -8.28 1.96
C TYR A 72 10.13 -9.10 1.83
N ASN A 73 10.25 -10.27 2.47
CA ASN A 73 11.41 -11.15 2.28
C ASN A 73 11.48 -11.74 0.86
N ASP A 74 10.34 -11.79 0.16
CA ASP A 74 10.18 -12.23 -1.22
C ASP A 74 9.40 -11.17 -2.02
N PRO A 75 10.00 -9.98 -2.25
CA PRO A 75 9.28 -8.76 -2.59
C PRO A 75 8.54 -8.80 -3.93
N LEU A 76 8.99 -9.66 -4.86
CA LEU A 76 8.41 -9.82 -6.20
C LEU A 76 7.57 -11.09 -6.36
N ASN A 77 7.31 -11.83 -5.27
CA ASN A 77 6.34 -12.92 -5.25
C ASN A 77 4.93 -12.36 -5.13
N LEU A 78 4.53 -11.65 -6.20
CA LEU A 78 3.26 -11.00 -6.35
C LEU A 78 2.37 -11.82 -7.29
N PRO A 79 1.05 -11.79 -7.10
CA PRO A 79 0.11 -12.40 -8.04
C PRO A 79 0.27 -11.88 -9.48
N GLU A 80 0.04 -12.73 -10.48
CA GLU A 80 0.23 -12.39 -11.90
C GLU A 80 -0.65 -11.21 -12.38
N ASN A 81 -1.78 -10.94 -11.70
CA ASN A 81 -2.65 -9.82 -12.00
C ASN A 81 -2.10 -8.46 -11.50
N LEU A 82 -1.04 -8.45 -10.68
CA LEU A 82 -0.30 -7.25 -10.34
C LEU A 82 0.78 -7.01 -11.40
N LEU A 83 0.34 -6.37 -12.50
CA LEU A 83 1.22 -6.00 -13.60
C LEU A 83 2.23 -4.92 -13.17
N PRO A 84 3.45 -4.93 -13.74
CA PRO A 84 4.44 -3.90 -13.45
C PRO A 84 3.94 -2.52 -13.91
N HIS A 85 4.35 -1.47 -13.19
CA HIS A 85 4.03 -0.07 -13.47
C HIS A 85 2.53 0.18 -13.69
N SER A 86 1.68 -0.47 -12.90
CA SER A 86 0.23 -0.44 -13.09
C SER A 86 -0.50 0.43 -12.07
N PHE A 87 0.20 0.98 -11.08
CA PHE A 87 -0.35 1.86 -10.03
C PHE A 87 0.08 3.31 -10.22
N ASP A 88 -0.89 4.23 -10.15
CA ASP A 88 -0.66 5.67 -10.31
C ASP A 88 0.05 6.26 -9.09
N ILE A 89 -0.15 5.67 -7.92
CA ILE A 89 0.65 5.92 -6.72
C ILE A 89 0.80 4.64 -5.89
N VAL A 90 1.98 4.49 -5.28
CA VAL A 90 2.24 3.49 -4.24
C VAL A 90 2.46 4.22 -2.93
N ILE A 91 1.66 3.94 -1.92
CA ILE A 91 1.95 4.30 -0.54
C ILE A 91 2.55 3.10 0.19
N ALA A 92 3.68 3.29 0.84
CA ALA A 92 4.37 2.23 1.56
C ALA A 92 4.72 2.65 2.99
N ASP A 93 4.54 1.70 3.91
CA ASP A 93 4.92 1.83 5.31
C ASP A 93 5.63 0.54 5.77
N PRO A 94 6.93 0.37 5.45
CA PRO A 94 7.65 -0.86 5.74
C PRO A 94 7.64 -1.19 7.24
N PRO A 95 7.48 -2.47 7.63
CA PRO A 95 7.31 -2.87 9.04
C PRO A 95 8.55 -2.63 9.93
N TYR A 96 9.72 -2.38 9.31
CA TYR A 96 10.99 -2.16 9.98
C TYR A 96 11.81 -1.06 9.30
N LEU A 97 12.58 -0.31 10.09
CA LEU A 97 13.50 0.74 9.63
C LEU A 97 14.87 0.20 9.18
N SER A 98 15.05 -1.12 9.12
CA SER A 98 16.30 -1.73 8.66
C SER A 98 16.52 -1.48 7.17
N GLU A 99 17.78 -1.26 6.77
CA GLU A 99 18.17 -1.09 5.37
C GLU A 99 17.67 -2.23 4.47
N GLU A 100 17.76 -3.49 4.93
CA GLU A 100 17.29 -4.65 4.18
C GLU A 100 15.78 -4.59 3.91
N CYS A 101 14.96 -4.29 4.92
CA CYS A 101 13.51 -4.16 4.77
C CYS A 101 13.15 -3.03 3.80
N LEU A 102 13.85 -1.90 3.91
CA LEU A 102 13.64 -0.75 3.02
C LEU A 102 14.04 -1.08 1.57
N GLN A 103 15.18 -1.75 1.38
CA GLN A 103 15.66 -2.15 0.06
C GLN A 103 14.68 -3.11 -0.62
N LYS A 104 14.25 -4.17 0.08
CA LYS A 104 13.31 -5.14 -0.47
C LYS A 104 11.94 -4.51 -0.73
N THR A 105 11.44 -3.66 0.17
CA THR A 105 10.19 -2.93 -0.07
C THR A 105 10.31 -1.98 -1.26
N ALA A 106 11.47 -1.35 -1.47
CA ALA A 106 11.72 -0.51 -2.62
C ALA A 106 11.70 -1.29 -3.96
N GLU A 107 12.05 -2.58 -3.97
CA GLU A 107 11.88 -3.43 -5.15
C GLU A 107 10.41 -3.57 -5.53
N THR A 108 9.55 -3.89 -4.56
CA THR A 108 8.09 -3.94 -4.72
C THR A 108 7.53 -2.61 -5.23
N ILE A 109 7.92 -1.50 -4.58
CA ILE A 109 7.47 -0.15 -4.97
C ILE A 109 7.84 0.15 -6.43
N LYS A 110 9.09 -0.08 -6.81
CA LYS A 110 9.59 0.15 -8.17
C LYS A 110 8.87 -0.70 -9.21
N TYR A 111 8.58 -1.95 -8.87
CA TYR A 111 7.82 -2.84 -9.73
C TYR A 111 6.39 -2.33 -9.95
N LEU A 112 5.71 -1.81 -8.92
CA LEU A 112 4.30 -1.43 -9.00
C LEU A 112 4.04 -0.01 -9.55
N THR A 113 4.89 0.96 -9.19
CA THR A 113 4.60 2.39 -9.43
C THR A 113 4.81 2.81 -10.89
N LYS A 114 3.92 3.67 -11.41
CA LYS A 114 4.13 4.46 -12.64
C LYS A 114 5.07 5.65 -12.42
N GLY A 115 5.33 6.04 -11.17
CA GLY A 115 6.29 7.09 -10.84
C GLY A 115 6.03 7.82 -9.52
N LYS A 116 4.80 7.85 -8.99
CA LYS A 116 4.49 8.52 -7.73
C LYS A 116 4.61 7.55 -6.56
N ILE A 117 5.27 8.00 -5.49
CA ILE A 117 5.54 7.22 -4.29
C ILE A 117 5.30 8.10 -3.08
N LEU A 118 4.58 7.59 -2.08
CA LEU A 118 4.50 8.15 -0.74
C LEU A 118 5.06 7.11 0.23
N LEU A 119 6.23 7.40 0.81
CA LEU A 119 6.92 6.47 1.70
C LEU A 119 6.92 7.04 3.12
N CYS A 120 6.35 6.29 4.05
CA CYS A 120 6.34 6.62 5.47
C CYS A 120 7.23 5.59 6.19
N THR A 121 8.20 6.06 6.95
CA THR A 121 9.13 5.17 7.68
C THR A 121 9.41 5.79 9.05
N GLY A 122 8.51 5.56 10.01
CA GLY A 122 8.64 6.04 11.40
C GLY A 122 8.29 7.50 11.62
#